data_AF-A0A7H1MKJ6-F1
#
_entry.id   AF-A0A7H1MKJ6-F1
#
_cell.length_a   1.000
_cell.length_b   1.000
_cell.length_c   1.000
_cell.angle_alpha   90.00
_cell.angle_beta   90.00
_cell.angle_gamma   90.00
#
_symmetry.space_group_name_H-M   'P 1'
#
loop_
_entity.id
_entity.type
_entity.pdbx_description
1 polymer ?
#
loop_
_entity_poly.entity_id
_entity_poly.type
_entity_poly.pdbx_seq_one_letter_code
_entity_poly.pdbx_strand_id
1 'polypeptide(L)'
;MKDEMSRLELIIGKILRVGIAISIGLMLFGCLLLVFRNNKEIIPYYSYLELNKILSGILVLQPNAWLMGGLFVLILTPVIRVLTSVFAFMKVKDWTYMWITSLVLLILIVAMIFGISQK
;
A
#
# COMPACT_ATOMS: atom_id res chain seq x y z
N MET A 1 6.96 4.47 31.21
CA MET A 1 6.86 3.20 30.44
C MET A 1 5.49 3.04 29.77
N LYS A 2 4.35 3.20 30.49
CA LYS A 2 3.00 3.09 29.90
C LYS A 2 2.73 4.12 28.78
N ASP A 3 3.15 5.37 28.97
CA ASP A 3 2.91 6.46 28.01
C ASP A 3 3.68 6.32 26.69
N GLU A 4 4.79 5.58 26.67
CA GLU A 4 5.54 5.34 25.43
C GLU A 4 4.91 4.22 24.60
N MET A 5 4.43 3.16 25.25
CA MET A 5 3.72 2.07 24.59
C MET A 5 2.44 2.56 23.91
N SER A 6 1.62 3.34 24.64
CA SER A 6 0.38 3.90 24.09
C SER A 6 0.63 4.88 22.95
N ARG A 7 1.74 5.64 22.97
CA ARG A 7 2.12 6.52 21.86
C ARG A 7 2.51 5.72 20.62
N LEU A 8 3.24 4.62 20.77
CA LEU A 8 3.60 3.74 19.66
C LEU A 8 2.36 3.09 19.02
N GLU A 9 1.43 2.58 19.83
CA GLU A 9 0.17 2.00 19.35
C GLU A 9 -0.67 3.04 18.57
N LEU A 10 -0.74 4.28 19.04
CA LEU A 10 -1.45 5.36 18.36
C LEU A 10 -0.78 5.76 17.03
N ILE A 11 0.55 5.80 16.97
CA ILE A 11 1.28 6.10 15.74
C ILE A 11 1.07 4.98 14.72
N ILE A 12 1.22 3.72 15.12
CA ILE A 12 1.01 2.56 14.24
C ILE A 12 -0.43 2.55 13.70
N GLY A 13 -1.42 2.79 14.57
CA GLY A 13 -2.82 2.86 14.20
C GLY A 13 -3.17 4.04 13.28
N LYS A 14 -2.47 5.19 13.41
CA LYS A 14 -2.64 6.35 12.51
C LYS A 14 -2.08 6.06 11.11
N ILE A 15 -0.88 5.49 11.03
CA ILE A 15 -0.24 5.15 9.75
C ILE A 15 -1.12 4.17 8.96
N LEU A 16 -1.66 3.15 9.64
CA LEU A 16 -2.59 2.21 9.02
C LEU A 16 -3.84 2.90 8.46
N ARG A 17 -4.48 3.77 9.25
CA ARG A 17 -5.70 4.48 8.83
C ARG A 17 -5.45 5.41 7.66
N VAL A 18 -4.35 6.16 7.67
CA VAL A 18 -4.02 7.10 6.59
C VAL A 18 -3.75 6.33 5.29
N GLY A 19 -2.97 5.25 5.32
CA GLY A 19 -2.68 4.44 4.12
C GLY A 19 -3.94 3.86 3.48
N ILE A 20 -4.83 3.29 4.30
CA ILE A 20 -6.12 2.75 3.83
C ILE A 20 -7.01 3.87 3.29
N ALA A 21 -7.12 5.00 4.00
CA ALA A 21 -7.94 6.13 3.55
C ALA A 21 -7.49 6.68 2.20
N ILE A 22 -6.18 6.78 1.95
CA ILE A 22 -5.62 7.20 0.67
C ILE A 22 -5.97 6.18 -0.42
N SER A 23 -5.76 4.89 -0.16
CA SER A 23 -6.10 3.83 -1.12
C SER A 23 -7.58 3.86 -1.52
N ILE A 24 -8.47 3.96 -0.54
CA ILE A 24 -9.92 4.09 -0.76
C ILE A 24 -10.21 5.34 -1.59
N GLY A 25 -9.61 6.49 -1.28
CA GLY A 25 -9.79 7.72 -2.06
C GLY A 25 -9.40 7.56 -3.52
N LEU A 26 -8.24 6.96 -3.79
CA LEU A 26 -7.76 6.68 -5.16
C LEU A 26 -8.71 5.73 -5.90
N MET A 27 -9.14 4.66 -5.24
CA MET A 27 -10.05 3.68 -5.83
C MET A 27 -11.44 4.25 -6.10
N LEU A 28 -12.01 5.01 -5.15
CA LEU A 28 -13.30 5.67 -5.32
C LEU A 28 -13.25 6.66 -6.47
N PHE A 29 -12.17 7.44 -6.59
CA PHE A 29 -12.00 8.37 -7.70
C PHE A 29 -11.88 7.63 -9.04
N GLY A 30 -11.12 6.53 -9.09
CA GLY A 30 -11.06 5.64 -10.26
C GLY A 30 -12.42 5.06 -10.65
N CYS A 31 -13.22 4.62 -9.66
CA CYS A 31 -14.59 4.14 -9.89
C CYS A 31 -15.52 5.23 -10.40
N LEU A 32 -15.48 6.44 -9.83
CA LEU A 32 -16.27 7.58 -10.34
C LEU A 32 -15.89 7.88 -11.79
N LEU A 33 -14.60 7.91 -12.08
CA LEU A 33 -14.07 8.09 -13.42
C LEU A 33 -14.47 6.99 -14.40
N LEU A 34 -14.77 5.76 -13.94
CA LEU A 34 -15.36 4.71 -14.78
C LEU A 34 -16.82 4.99 -15.09
N VAL A 35 -17.60 5.41 -14.08
CA VAL A 35 -19.04 5.67 -14.25
C VAL A 35 -19.29 6.86 -15.17
N PHE A 36 -18.50 7.93 -15.05
CA PHE A 36 -18.67 9.13 -15.87
C PHE A 36 -18.06 9.02 -17.27
N ARG A 37 -17.14 8.08 -17.51
CA ARG A 37 -16.48 7.93 -18.80
C ARG A 37 -17.19 6.89 -19.65
N ASN A 38 -17.87 7.37 -20.67
CA ASN A 38 -18.65 6.56 -21.58
C ASN A 38 -17.74 5.72 -22.50
N ASN A 39 -17.42 4.48 -22.10
CA ASN A 39 -16.88 3.33 -22.86
C ASN A 39 -15.75 3.53 -23.90
N LYS A 40 -15.18 4.72 -24.07
CA LYS A 40 -14.08 4.97 -25.01
C LYS A 40 -12.77 4.48 -24.40
N GLU A 41 -12.20 3.48 -25.06
CA GLU A 41 -10.81 3.00 -24.93
C GLU A 41 -10.31 2.95 -23.49
N ILE A 42 -10.97 2.15 -22.67
CA ILE A 42 -10.43 1.78 -21.36
C ILE A 42 -9.19 0.92 -21.60
N ILE A 43 -8.01 1.51 -21.41
CA ILE A 43 -6.75 0.76 -21.52
C ILE A 43 -6.76 -0.36 -20.48
N PRO A 44 -6.47 -1.61 -20.88
CA PRO A 44 -6.54 -2.74 -19.97
C PRO A 44 -5.64 -2.57 -18.74
N TYR A 45 -6.10 -3.11 -17.61
CA TYR A 45 -5.41 -2.98 -16.32
C TYR A 45 -3.95 -3.46 -16.38
N TYR A 46 -3.66 -4.54 -17.11
CA TYR A 46 -2.30 -5.09 -17.24
C TYR A 46 -1.29 -4.13 -17.90
N SER A 47 -1.76 -3.10 -18.61
CA SER A 47 -0.89 -2.05 -19.14
C SER A 47 -0.29 -1.18 -18.02
N TYR A 48 -0.87 -1.21 -16.82
CA TYR A 48 -0.48 -0.41 -15.65
C TYR A 48 0.27 -1.20 -14.57
N LEU A 49 0.97 -2.27 -14.93
CA LEU A 49 1.80 -3.04 -13.98
C LEU A 49 3.08 -2.29 -13.58
N GLU A 50 3.54 -1.34 -14.39
CA GLU A 50 4.73 -0.53 -14.13
C GLU A 50 4.36 0.77 -13.40
N LEU A 51 5.12 1.13 -12.37
CA LEU A 51 4.92 2.37 -11.60
C LEU A 51 4.88 3.61 -12.49
N ASN A 52 5.76 3.68 -13.48
CA ASN A 52 5.82 4.80 -14.42
C ASN A 52 4.53 4.94 -15.25
N LYS A 53 3.90 3.82 -15.60
CA LYS A 53 2.64 3.80 -16.35
C LYS A 53 1.44 4.13 -15.47
N ILE A 54 1.46 3.72 -14.19
CA ILE A 54 0.46 4.14 -13.20
C ILE A 54 0.48 5.66 -13.05
N LEU A 55 1.67 6.24 -12.84
CA LEU A 55 1.86 7.70 -12.67
C LEU A 55 1.41 8.47 -13.91
N SER A 56 1.83 8.06 -15.10
CA SER A 56 1.40 8.72 -16.34
C SER A 56 -0.09 8.52 -16.62
N GLY A 57 -0.65 7.36 -16.30
CA GLY A 57 -2.08 7.09 -16.44
C GLY A 57 -2.95 7.90 -15.48
N ILE A 58 -2.48 8.16 -14.25
CA ILE A 58 -3.14 9.04 -13.28
C ILE A 58 -3.19 10.47 -13.82
N LEU A 59 -2.10 10.97 -14.41
CA LEU A 59 -2.02 12.30 -15.03
C LEU A 59 -2.95 12.46 -16.24
N VAL A 60 -3.17 11.39 -17.01
CA VAL A 60 -4.12 11.36 -18.14
C VAL A 60 -5.56 11.06 -17.65
N LEU A 61 -5.79 11.06 -16.34
CA LEU A 61 -7.06 10.76 -15.68
C LEU A 61 -7.65 9.41 -16.09
N GLN A 62 -6.84 8.41 -16.43
CA GLN A 62 -7.35 7.10 -16.85
C GLN A 62 -7.91 6.30 -15.66
N PRO A 63 -9.13 5.75 -15.75
CA PRO A 63 -9.79 5.18 -14.58
C PRO A 63 -9.02 3.98 -14.00
N ASN A 64 -8.51 3.12 -14.89
CA ASN A 64 -7.74 1.95 -14.51
C ASN A 64 -6.41 2.31 -13.85
N ALA A 65 -5.79 3.44 -14.21
CA ALA A 65 -4.56 3.90 -13.56
C ALA A 65 -4.82 4.37 -12.12
N TRP A 66 -5.95 5.03 -11.86
CA TRP A 66 -6.37 5.42 -10.51
C TRP A 66 -6.69 4.19 -9.64
N LEU A 67 -7.40 3.20 -10.20
CA LEU A 67 -7.67 1.93 -9.52
C LEU A 67 -6.38 1.17 -9.20
N MET A 68 -5.46 1.07 -10.17
CA MET A 68 -4.20 0.36 -9.99
C MET A 68 -3.28 1.09 -9.00
N GLY A 69 -3.26 2.43 -9.01
CA GLY A 69 -2.58 3.23 -8.01
C GLY A 69 -3.15 3.02 -6.61
N GLY A 70 -4.48 2.99 -6.47
CA GLY A 70 -5.14 2.65 -5.22
C GLY A 70 -4.79 1.25 -4.71
N LEU A 71 -4.78 0.26 -5.59
CA LEU A 71 -4.37 -1.12 -5.28
C LEU A 71 -2.91 -1.18 -4.85
N PHE A 72 -2.04 -0.48 -5.56
CA PHE A 72 -0.62 -0.39 -5.22
C PHE A 72 -0.42 0.18 -3.81
N VAL A 73 -1.11 1.27 -3.46
CA VAL A 73 -1.07 1.84 -2.10
C VAL A 73 -1.65 0.87 -1.07
N LEU A 74 -2.71 0.12 -1.40
CA LEU A 74 -3.31 -0.86 -0.49
C LEU A 74 -2.34 -1.99 -0.13
N ILE A 75 -1.61 -2.50 -1.12
CA ILE A 75 -0.61 -3.55 -0.95
C ILE A 75 0.65 -2.98 -0.28
N LEU A 76 1.02 -1.73 -0.54
CA LEU A 76 2.17 -1.07 0.10
C LEU A 76 1.91 -0.71 1.57
N THR A 77 0.66 -0.42 1.93
CA THR A 77 0.26 -0.06 3.31
C THR A 77 0.71 -1.08 4.37
N PRO A 78 0.51 -2.40 4.22
CA PRO A 78 1.04 -3.37 5.16
C PRO A 78 2.57 -3.39 5.21
N VAL A 79 3.27 -3.11 4.10
CA VAL A 79 4.75 -3.03 4.08
C VAL A 79 5.25 -1.85 4.93
N ILE A 80 4.69 -0.65 4.72
CA ILE A 80 5.03 0.54 5.51
C ILE A 80 4.78 0.29 7.00
N ARG A 81 3.64 -0.33 7.32
CA ARG A 81 3.29 -0.69 8.70
C ARG A 81 4.35 -1.60 9.32
N VAL A 82 4.74 -2.67 8.62
CA VAL A 82 5.70 -3.64 9.15
C VAL A 82 7.07 -2.97 9.35
N LEU A 83 7.52 -2.13 8.42
CA LEU A 83 8.75 -1.33 8.60
C LEU A 83 8.70 -0.42 9.84
N THR A 84 7.58 0.29 10.04
CA THR A 84 7.42 1.15 11.23
C THR A 84 7.38 0.35 12.53
N SER A 85 6.79 -0.85 12.53
CA SER A 85 6.83 -1.76 13.68
C SER A 85 8.24 -2.24 13.98
N VAL A 86 9.03 -2.63 12.96
CA VAL A 86 10.45 -3.02 13.15
C VAL A 86 11.25 -1.88 13.77
N PHE A 87 11.11 -0.65 13.26
CA PHE A 87 11.77 0.53 13.83
C PHE A 87 11.33 0.81 15.28
N ALA A 88 10.05 0.66 15.59
CA ALA A 88 9.53 0.83 16.94
C ALA A 88 10.12 -0.21 17.90
N PHE A 89 10.15 -1.48 17.53
CA PHE A 89 10.74 -2.56 18.35
C PHE A 89 12.24 -2.42 18.53
N MET A 90 12.96 -1.97 17.49
CA MET A 90 14.39 -1.68 17.58
C MET A 90 14.67 -0.58 18.60
N LYS A 91 13.84 0.47 18.64
CA LYS A 91 13.96 1.55 19.65
C LYS A 91 13.66 1.06 21.07
N VAL A 92 12.71 0.15 21.22
CA VAL A 92 12.31 -0.45 22.51
C VAL A 92 13.30 -1.55 22.96
N LYS A 93 14.28 -1.91 22.13
CA LYS A 93 15.21 -3.05 22.33
C LYS A 93 14.51 -4.38 22.56
N ASP A 94 13.33 -4.56 21.97
CA ASP A 94 12.63 -5.84 22.02
C ASP A 94 13.06 -6.72 20.85
N TRP A 95 14.12 -7.49 21.08
CA TRP A 95 14.76 -8.34 20.07
C TRP A 95 13.84 -9.46 19.59
N THR A 96 12.99 -10.00 20.46
CA THR A 96 12.07 -11.11 20.11
C THR A 96 11.02 -10.64 19.11
N TYR A 97 10.36 -9.51 19.39
CA TYR A 97 9.34 -8.97 18.50
C TYR A 97 9.93 -8.41 17.20
N MET A 98 11.16 -7.90 17.24
CA MET A 98 11.90 -7.46 16.05
C MET A 98 12.14 -8.62 15.07
N TRP A 99 12.62 -9.78 15.55
CA TRP A 99 12.88 -10.95 14.69
C TRP A 99 11.60 -11.51 14.06
N ILE A 100 10.52 -11.64 14.83
CA ILE A 100 9.22 -12.10 14.31
C ILE A 100 8.73 -11.15 13.21
N THR A 101 8.76 -9.84 13.48
CA THR A 101 8.28 -8.83 12.52
C THR A 101 9.15 -8.79 11.26
N SER A 102 10.47 -8.96 11.40
CA SER A 102 11.41 -9.06 10.29
C SER A 102 11.16 -10.30 9.42
N LEU A 103 10.86 -11.45 10.04
CA LEU A 103 10.48 -12.67 9.33
C LEU A 103 9.15 -12.48 8.57
N VAL A 104 8.16 -11.84 9.19
CA VAL A 104 6.90 -11.50 8.49
C VAL A 104 7.16 -10.56 7.30
N LEU A 105 8.03 -9.56 7.47
CA LEU A 105 8.44 -8.67 6.37
C LEU A 105 9.08 -9.46 5.23
N LEU A 106 9.96 -10.41 5.54
CA LEU A 106 10.59 -11.27 4.54
C LEU A 106 9.53 -12.08 3.78
N ILE A 107 8.58 -12.71 4.48
CA ILE A 107 7.48 -13.47 3.84
C ILE A 107 6.66 -12.55 2.92
N LEU A 108 6.35 -11.33 3.35
CA LEU A 108 5.59 -10.37 2.53
C LEU A 108 6.36 -9.96 1.27
N ILE A 109 7.66 -9.71 1.37
CA ILE A 109 8.51 -9.37 0.22
C ILE A 109 8.57 -10.56 -0.74
N VAL A 110 8.79 -11.78 -0.24
CA VAL A 110 8.81 -12.99 -1.05
C VAL A 110 7.45 -13.19 -1.75
N ALA A 111 6.34 -13.06 -1.03
CA ALA A 111 5.00 -13.16 -1.60
C ALA A 111 4.74 -12.10 -2.69
N MET A 112 5.20 -10.86 -2.47
CA MET A 112 5.10 -9.78 -3.45
C MET A 112 5.93 -10.08 -4.70
N ILE A 113 7.18 -10.54 -4.54
CA ILE A 113 8.06 -10.91 -5.66
C ILE A 113 7.46 -12.08 -6.44
N PHE A 114 7.02 -13.15 -5.76
CA PHE A 114 6.36 -14.28 -6.42
C PHE A 114 5.07 -13.87 -7.13
N GLY A 115 4.27 -12.99 -6.52
CA GLY A 115 3.06 -12.44 -7.13
C GLY A 115 3.33 -11.60 -8.38
N ILE A 116 4.41 -10.81 -8.40
CA ILE A 116 4.82 -10.03 -9.58
C ILE A 116 5.46 -10.93 -10.65
N SER A 117 6.17 -11.98 -10.23
CA SER A 117 6.86 -12.92 -11.12
C SER A 117 5.92 -13.92 -11.80
N GLN A 118 4.70 -14.11 -11.28
CA GLN A 118 3.59 -14.74 -12.00
C GLN A 118 3.04 -13.76 -13.04
N LYS A 119 3.77 -13.63 -14.14
CA LYS A 119 3.37 -12.86 -15.32
C LYS A 119 2.55 -13.72 -16.28
#